data_AF-A0A5R9AAQ7-F1
#
_entry.id   AF-A0A5R9AAQ7-F1
#
_cell.length_a   1.000
_cell.length_b   1.000
_cell.length_c   1.000
_cell.angle_alpha   90.00
_cell.angle_beta   90.00
_cell.angle_gamma   90.00
#
_symmetry.space_group_name_H-M   'P 1'
#
loop_
_entity.id
_entity.type
_entity.pdbx_description
1 polymer ?
#
loop_
_entity_poly.entity_id
_entity_poly.type
_entity_poly.pdbx_seq_one_letter_code
_entity_poly.pdbx_strand_id
1 'polypeptide(L)'
;MSDFLRVLDAKRKKNTTTESMTIRVSAEEDAAIKELANYYDCTRQELLHDLISAYLIPAWKDLQQGGPVDELPLEDGKVGYYVLNTNKANHLADHEFMMAEGVAAAFEDGWKEKIERLKKGDVVFLYESGAGIVAHGKASGLTLKQDHLGKAEKTYYQKLDGFTKLNDALVPKGITRVLGRNIKFVQVLTGLHDGEKLLKELRKG
;
A
#
# COMPACT_ATOMS: atom_id res chain seq x y z
N MET A 1 27.23 19.87 -8.00
CA MET A 1 27.10 19.14 -6.72
C MET A 1 25.66 18.68 -6.61
N SER A 2 25.38 17.38 -6.45
CA SER A 2 23.99 16.89 -6.39
C SER A 2 23.27 17.51 -5.19
N ASP A 3 21.96 17.73 -5.31
CA ASP A 3 21.16 18.36 -4.25
C ASP A 3 21.22 17.56 -2.93
N PHE A 4 21.50 16.27 -2.99
CA PHE A 4 21.71 15.41 -1.83
C PHE A 4 22.99 15.75 -1.04
N LEU A 5 24.11 16.07 -1.69
CA LEU A 5 25.34 16.43 -0.98
C LEU A 5 25.16 17.72 -0.17
N ARG A 6 24.38 18.68 -0.70
CA ARG A 6 24.00 19.91 0.02
C ARG A 6 23.13 19.63 1.23
N VAL A 7 22.33 18.57 1.18
CA VAL A 7 21.46 18.15 2.27
C VAL A 7 22.26 17.52 3.41
N LEU A 8 23.36 16.83 3.11
CA LEU A 8 24.28 16.28 4.11
C LEU A 8 25.09 17.37 4.83
N ASP A 9 25.42 18.47 4.14
CA ASP A 9 26.10 19.64 4.75
C ASP A 9 25.23 20.37 5.79
N ALA A 10 23.90 20.23 5.73
CA ALA A 10 22.98 20.89 6.65
C ALA A 10 22.81 20.08 7.95
N LYS A 11 23.29 20.60 9.10
CA LYS A 11 23.14 19.96 10.42
C LYS A 11 21.69 19.56 10.70
N ARG A 12 21.47 18.29 11.08
CA ARG A 12 20.15 17.70 11.36
C ARG A 12 20.00 17.28 12.83
N LYS A 13 18.86 17.68 13.42
CA LYS A 13 18.25 17.01 14.58
C LYS A 13 16.92 16.43 14.09
N LYS A 14 16.77 15.11 14.09
CA LYS A 14 15.47 14.46 13.96
C LYS A 14 15.41 13.25 14.88
N ASN A 15 14.52 13.32 15.87
CA ASN A 15 14.06 12.15 16.59
C ASN A 15 12.95 11.51 15.76
N THR A 16 13.20 10.33 15.22
CA THR A 16 12.17 9.54 14.55
C THR A 16 12.36 8.08 14.98
N THR A 17 11.27 7.41 15.30
CA THR A 17 11.26 5.99 15.62
C THR A 17 11.77 5.21 14.41
N THR A 18 12.78 4.36 14.59
CA THR A 18 13.42 3.60 13.52
C THR A 18 13.17 2.10 13.70
N GLU A 19 13.05 1.39 12.59
CA GLU A 19 13.04 -0.08 12.55
C GLU A 19 14.35 -0.59 11.94
N SER A 20 14.88 -1.68 12.48
CA SER A 20 16.12 -2.28 11.99
C SER A 20 15.86 -3.22 10.82
N MET A 21 16.71 -3.15 9.80
CA MET A 21 16.71 -4.08 8.66
C MET A 21 18.13 -4.48 8.28
N THR A 22 18.28 -5.70 7.75
CA THR A 22 19.56 -6.20 7.25
C THR A 22 19.59 -6.08 5.72
N ILE A 23 20.61 -5.42 5.19
CA ILE A 23 20.84 -5.30 3.73
C ILE A 23 22.16 -5.97 3.37
N ARG A 24 22.23 -6.51 2.15
CA ARG A 24 23.49 -6.94 1.53
C ARG A 24 23.85 -5.92 0.46
N VAL A 25 25.08 -5.44 0.52
CA VAL A 25 25.66 -4.47 -0.41
C VAL A 25 26.93 -5.06 -1.02
N SER A 26 27.28 -4.60 -2.20
CA SER A 26 28.56 -4.90 -2.84
C SER A 26 29.72 -4.23 -2.10
N ALA A 27 30.95 -4.68 -2.36
CA ALA A 27 32.15 -4.09 -1.77
C ALA A 27 32.33 -2.62 -2.18
N GLU A 28 31.94 -2.26 -3.41
CA GLU A 28 31.98 -0.88 -3.92
C GLU A 28 30.98 0.01 -3.19
N GLU A 29 29.75 -0.46 -3.00
CA GLU A 29 28.71 0.26 -2.25
C GLU A 29 29.10 0.47 -0.78
N ASP A 30 29.66 -0.56 -0.12
CA ASP A 30 30.13 -0.45 1.28
C ASP A 30 31.30 0.54 1.42
N ALA A 31 32.22 0.57 0.44
CA ALA A 31 33.30 1.56 0.41
C ALA A 31 32.76 2.99 0.25
N ALA A 32 31.87 3.22 -0.72
CA ALA A 32 31.26 4.53 -0.95
C ALA A 32 30.47 5.04 0.27
N ILE A 33 29.69 4.16 0.92
CA ILE A 33 28.94 4.49 2.14
C ILE A 33 29.90 4.88 3.27
N LYS A 34 31.00 4.15 3.47
CA LYS A 34 32.00 4.45 4.50
C LYS A 34 32.69 5.78 4.27
N GLU A 35 33.16 6.02 3.05
CA GLU A 35 33.90 7.24 2.71
C GLU A 35 33.03 8.48 2.86
N LEU A 36 31.78 8.43 2.38
CA LEU A 36 30.83 9.53 2.51
C LEU A 36 30.42 9.75 3.98
N ALA A 37 30.14 8.69 4.73
CA ALA A 37 29.78 8.79 6.14
C ALA A 37 30.91 9.44 6.95
N ASN A 38 32.16 9.05 6.69
CA ASN A 38 33.33 9.64 7.33
C ASN A 38 33.54 11.11 6.92
N TYR A 39 33.32 11.45 5.65
CA TYR A 39 33.49 12.82 5.16
C TYR A 39 32.47 13.79 5.77
N TYR A 40 31.22 13.35 5.93
CA TYR A 40 30.12 14.16 6.45
C TYR A 40 29.89 13.99 7.97
N ASP A 41 30.79 13.29 8.68
CA ASP A 41 30.72 13.01 10.13
C ASP A 41 29.35 12.47 10.58
N CYS A 42 28.83 11.49 9.82
CA CYS A 42 27.57 10.82 10.12
C CYS A 42 27.74 9.30 10.15
N THR A 43 26.76 8.60 10.71
CA THR A 43 26.76 7.14 10.73
C THR A 43 26.28 6.59 9.37
N ARG A 44 26.70 5.36 9.05
CA ARG A 44 26.20 4.65 7.84
C ARG A 44 24.67 4.52 7.84
N GLN A 45 24.07 4.36 9.02
CA GLN A 45 22.62 4.25 9.17
C GLN A 45 21.92 5.57 8.86
N GLU A 46 22.45 6.70 9.32
CA GLU A 46 21.93 8.03 8.99
C GLU A 46 22.05 8.33 7.50
N LEU A 47 23.20 8.03 6.89
CA LEU A 47 23.40 8.22 5.45
C LEU A 47 22.39 7.40 4.62
N LEU A 48 22.18 6.12 4.97
CA LEU A 48 21.18 5.27 4.32
C LEU A 48 19.76 5.77 4.55
N HIS A 49 19.43 6.21 5.77
CA HIS A 49 18.13 6.81 6.08
C HIS A 49 17.88 8.06 5.24
N ASP A 50 18.90 8.89 5.03
CA ASP A 50 18.81 10.10 4.22
C ASP A 50 18.64 9.78 2.73
N LEU A 51 19.34 8.77 2.21
CA LEU A 51 19.12 8.26 0.84
C LEU A 51 17.69 7.75 0.65
N ILE A 52 17.18 6.96 1.61
CA ILE A 52 15.82 6.46 1.60
C ILE A 52 14.83 7.63 1.62
N SER A 53 15.02 8.59 2.51
CA SER A 53 14.11 9.73 2.67
C SER A 53 14.14 10.69 1.48
N ALA A 54 15.30 10.89 0.84
CA ALA A 54 15.47 11.81 -0.27
C ALA A 54 15.03 11.21 -1.62
N TYR A 55 15.22 9.91 -1.82
CA TYR A 55 15.01 9.28 -3.12
C TYR A 55 13.93 8.21 -3.11
N LEU A 56 13.98 7.27 -2.16
CA LEU A 56 13.05 6.14 -2.15
C LEU A 56 11.63 6.56 -1.74
N ILE A 57 11.48 7.34 -0.67
CA ILE A 57 10.18 7.76 -0.16
C ILE A 57 9.42 8.63 -1.17
N PRO A 58 10.03 9.66 -1.81
CA PRO A 58 9.35 10.42 -2.85
C PRO A 58 8.95 9.54 -4.03
N ALA A 59 9.85 8.71 -4.56
CA ALA A 59 9.53 7.80 -5.65
C ALA A 59 8.39 6.81 -5.29
N TRP A 60 8.37 6.32 -4.05
CA TRP A 60 7.29 5.45 -3.56
C TRP A 60 5.96 6.20 -3.45
N LYS A 61 5.95 7.44 -2.96
CA LYS A 61 4.75 8.29 -2.90
C LYS A 61 4.24 8.66 -4.30
N ASP A 62 5.14 8.95 -5.22
CA ASP A 62 4.79 9.23 -6.62
C ASP A 62 4.15 8.02 -7.28
N LEU A 63 4.57 6.79 -6.96
CA LEU A 63 3.90 5.57 -7.43
C LEU A 63 2.50 5.38 -6.84
N GLN A 64 2.23 5.93 -5.65
CA GLN A 64 0.88 5.92 -5.07
C GLN A 64 -0.01 6.92 -5.84
N GLN A 65 0.49 8.13 -6.09
CA GLN A 65 -0.23 9.27 -6.71
C GLN A 65 -0.34 9.17 -8.23
N GLY A 66 0.68 8.64 -8.88
CA GLY A 66 0.86 8.57 -10.32
C GLY A 66 0.59 7.17 -10.85
N GLY A 67 -0.65 6.92 -11.22
CA GLY A 67 -0.93 5.95 -12.25
C GLY A 67 -2.29 6.24 -12.87
N PRO A 68 -2.45 6.07 -14.20
CA PRO A 68 -3.79 5.93 -14.75
C PRO A 68 -4.47 4.84 -13.92
N VAL A 69 -5.67 5.15 -13.47
CA VAL A 69 -6.63 4.14 -13.06
C VAL A 69 -6.58 3.11 -14.19
N ASP A 70 -6.38 1.82 -13.91
CA ASP A 70 -6.79 0.82 -14.90
C ASP A 70 -8.30 1.05 -15.06
N GLU A 71 -8.65 1.93 -16.00
CA GLU A 71 -9.97 2.17 -16.53
C GLU A 71 -10.33 0.89 -17.25
N LEU A 72 -10.68 -0.12 -16.47
CA LEU A 72 -11.58 -1.13 -16.95
C LEU A 72 -12.95 -0.48 -16.83
N PRO A 73 -13.61 -0.13 -17.95
CA PRO A 73 -15.02 0.12 -17.92
C PRO A 73 -15.63 -1.19 -17.44
N LEU A 74 -16.12 -1.21 -16.21
CA LEU A 74 -17.02 -2.28 -15.83
C LEU A 74 -18.25 -2.11 -16.71
N GLU A 75 -18.35 -2.96 -17.74
CA GLU A 75 -19.56 -3.12 -18.51
C GLU A 75 -20.73 -3.21 -17.52
N ASP A 76 -21.73 -2.35 -17.70
CA ASP A 76 -22.88 -2.31 -16.81
C ASP A 76 -23.51 -3.71 -16.70
N GLY A 77 -23.57 -4.22 -15.47
CA GLY A 77 -24.13 -5.54 -15.16
C GLY A 77 -23.12 -6.64 -14.83
N LYS A 78 -21.80 -6.41 -14.95
CA LYS A 78 -20.77 -7.37 -14.49
C LYS A 78 -20.24 -7.04 -13.08
N VAL A 79 -19.95 -8.09 -12.32
CA VAL A 79 -19.30 -8.01 -11.01
C VAL A 79 -17.87 -7.51 -11.18
N GLY A 80 -17.55 -6.38 -10.55
CA GLY A 80 -16.19 -5.86 -10.49
C GLY A 80 -15.34 -6.61 -9.47
N TYR A 81 -14.03 -6.67 -9.73
CA TYR A 81 -13.06 -7.21 -8.79
C TYR A 81 -12.00 -6.16 -8.50
N TYR A 82 -11.67 -5.99 -7.24
CA TYR A 82 -10.77 -4.94 -6.79
C TYR A 82 -9.78 -5.43 -5.76
N VAL A 83 -8.57 -4.92 -5.81
CA VAL A 83 -7.60 -5.02 -4.72
C VAL A 83 -7.54 -3.66 -4.04
N LEU A 84 -7.75 -3.65 -2.73
CA LEU A 84 -7.74 -2.45 -1.89
C LEU A 84 -6.63 -2.56 -0.85
N ASN A 85 -5.71 -1.60 -0.83
CA ASN A 85 -4.64 -1.55 0.18
C ASN A 85 -5.24 -1.21 1.55
N THR A 86 -4.85 -1.94 2.60
CA THR A 86 -5.35 -1.75 3.97
C THR A 86 -4.73 -0.56 4.71
N ASN A 87 -3.86 0.20 4.05
CA ASN A 87 -3.13 1.33 4.61
C ASN A 87 -2.15 0.98 5.76
N LYS A 88 -1.88 -0.31 6.02
CA LYS A 88 -1.01 -0.76 7.12
C LYS A 88 0.38 -0.10 7.13
N ALA A 89 0.94 0.18 5.96
CA ALA A 89 2.24 0.84 5.83
C ALA A 89 2.25 2.29 6.34
N ASN A 90 1.09 2.96 6.37
CA ASN A 90 0.97 4.34 6.83
C ASN A 90 0.37 4.42 8.23
N HIS A 91 -0.62 3.56 8.55
CA HIS A 91 -1.30 3.58 9.84
C HIS A 91 -1.83 2.19 10.20
N LEU A 92 -1.33 1.62 11.31
CA LEU A 92 -1.72 0.28 11.74
C LEU A 92 -3.19 0.20 12.17
N ALA A 93 -3.70 1.21 12.86
CA ALA A 93 -5.08 1.20 13.34
C ALA A 93 -6.11 1.22 12.19
N ASP A 94 -5.76 1.77 11.03
CA ASP A 94 -6.61 1.77 9.83
C ASP A 94 -6.78 0.35 9.31
N HIS A 95 -5.67 -0.38 9.24
CA HIS A 95 -5.68 -1.79 8.87
C HIS A 95 -6.49 -2.62 9.87
N GLU A 96 -6.28 -2.41 11.17
CA GLU A 96 -7.03 -3.11 12.21
C GLU A 96 -8.54 -2.82 12.12
N PHE A 97 -8.93 -1.57 11.89
CA PHE A 97 -10.31 -1.17 11.65
C PHE A 97 -10.93 -1.92 10.46
N MET A 98 -10.24 -1.96 9.31
CA MET A 98 -10.73 -2.69 8.13
C MET A 98 -10.91 -4.18 8.39
N MET A 99 -10.01 -4.78 9.17
CA MET A 99 -10.04 -6.19 9.50
C MET A 99 -11.04 -6.54 10.61
N ALA A 100 -11.26 -5.67 11.59
CA ALA A 100 -12.19 -5.89 12.68
C ALA A 100 -13.63 -5.74 12.21
N GLU A 101 -13.91 -4.66 11.46
CA GLU A 101 -15.27 -4.33 11.02
C GLU A 101 -15.67 -4.99 9.70
N GLY A 102 -14.72 -5.62 8.99
CA GLY A 102 -14.97 -6.25 7.69
C GLY A 102 -15.39 -5.21 6.64
N VAL A 103 -14.58 -4.17 6.47
CA VAL A 103 -14.89 -3.03 5.60
C VAL A 103 -13.81 -2.79 4.55
N ALA A 104 -14.23 -2.32 3.38
CA ALA A 104 -13.36 -1.69 2.39
C ALA A 104 -13.32 -0.20 2.69
N ALA A 105 -12.17 0.32 3.14
CA ALA A 105 -12.01 1.73 3.51
C ALA A 105 -10.80 2.37 2.83
N ALA A 106 -10.87 3.68 2.65
CA ALA A 106 -9.74 4.52 2.30
C ALA A 106 -9.80 5.84 3.06
N PHE A 107 -8.64 6.45 3.24
CA PHE A 107 -8.41 7.52 4.20
C PHE A 107 -7.78 8.72 3.51
N GLU A 108 -8.09 9.90 4.02
CA GLU A 108 -7.65 11.21 3.50
C GLU A 108 -8.17 11.53 2.08
N ASP A 109 -8.13 12.82 1.74
CA ASP A 109 -8.64 13.31 0.46
C ASP A 109 -7.76 12.83 -0.70
N GLY A 110 -8.39 12.57 -1.85
CA GLY A 110 -7.73 12.03 -3.05
C GLY A 110 -7.70 10.50 -3.09
N TRP A 111 -7.99 9.85 -1.97
CA TRP A 111 -8.04 8.39 -1.84
C TRP A 111 -9.40 7.89 -1.39
N LYS A 112 -10.00 8.53 -0.37
CA LYS A 112 -11.29 8.11 0.19
C LYS A 112 -12.40 8.04 -0.86
N GLU A 113 -12.39 8.95 -1.84
CA GLU A 113 -13.38 9.01 -2.93
C GLU A 113 -13.33 7.76 -3.84
N LYS A 114 -12.22 7.01 -3.85
CA LYS A 114 -12.11 5.76 -4.61
C LYS A 114 -13.09 4.69 -4.13
N ILE A 115 -13.51 4.75 -2.86
CA ILE A 115 -14.47 3.80 -2.29
C ILE A 115 -15.87 3.93 -2.91
N GLU A 116 -16.23 5.11 -3.40
CA GLU A 116 -17.51 5.34 -4.09
C GLU A 116 -17.61 4.60 -5.43
N ARG A 117 -16.49 4.10 -5.96
CA ARG A 117 -16.45 3.31 -7.19
C ARG A 117 -16.97 1.89 -7.00
N LEU A 118 -16.97 1.38 -5.77
CA LEU A 118 -17.41 0.02 -5.47
C LEU A 118 -18.93 -0.08 -5.58
N LYS A 119 -19.40 -0.90 -6.51
CA LYS A 119 -20.82 -1.20 -6.69
C LYS A 119 -21.23 -2.40 -5.83
N LYS A 120 -22.52 -2.50 -5.55
CA LYS A 120 -23.07 -3.62 -4.78
C LYS A 120 -22.75 -4.95 -5.46
N GLY A 121 -22.15 -5.87 -4.71
CA GLY A 121 -21.79 -7.21 -5.18
C GLY A 121 -20.38 -7.33 -5.76
N ASP A 122 -19.67 -6.23 -5.97
CA ASP A 122 -18.26 -6.23 -6.37
C ASP A 122 -17.41 -6.94 -5.33
N VAL A 123 -16.40 -7.68 -5.78
CA VAL A 123 -15.52 -8.43 -4.89
C VAL A 123 -14.29 -7.58 -4.58
N VAL A 124 -14.04 -7.36 -3.30
CA VAL A 124 -12.89 -6.61 -2.82
C VAL A 124 -11.95 -7.56 -2.08
N PHE A 125 -10.69 -7.59 -2.52
CA PHE A 125 -9.58 -8.24 -1.87
C PHE A 125 -8.81 -7.20 -1.05
N LEU A 126 -8.71 -7.39 0.26
CA LEU A 126 -7.92 -6.53 1.14
C LEU A 126 -6.45 -6.96 1.08
N TYR A 127 -5.59 -6.03 0.66
CA TYR A 127 -4.16 -6.23 0.49
C TYR A 127 -3.38 -5.51 1.58
N GLU A 128 -2.62 -6.30 2.33
CA GLU A 128 -1.68 -5.82 3.32
C GLU A 128 -0.30 -5.61 2.68
N SER A 129 0.21 -4.38 2.77
CA SER A 129 1.54 -4.03 2.26
C SER A 129 2.62 -4.89 2.91
N GLY A 130 3.42 -5.57 2.08
CA GLY A 130 4.49 -6.47 2.54
C GLY A 130 4.06 -7.91 2.80
N ALA A 131 2.75 -8.19 2.92
CA ALA A 131 2.24 -9.54 3.17
C ALA A 131 1.51 -10.13 1.96
N GLY A 132 0.51 -9.45 1.40
CA GLY A 132 -0.34 -9.99 0.33
C GLY A 132 -1.83 -9.75 0.55
N ILE A 133 -2.69 -10.51 -0.12
CA ILE A 133 -4.13 -10.49 0.16
C ILE A 133 -4.36 -11.23 1.49
N VAL A 134 -5.07 -10.59 2.42
CA VAL A 134 -5.31 -11.11 3.79
C VAL A 134 -6.79 -11.36 4.08
N ALA A 135 -7.69 -10.76 3.29
CA ALA A 135 -9.12 -10.97 3.41
C ALA A 135 -9.83 -10.63 2.10
N HIS A 136 -11.09 -11.04 1.99
CA HIS A 136 -11.96 -10.63 0.91
C HIS A 136 -13.43 -10.56 1.32
N GLY A 137 -14.25 -9.87 0.53
CA GLY A 137 -15.70 -9.88 0.68
C GLY A 137 -16.38 -9.13 -0.47
N LYS A 138 -17.70 -9.01 -0.42
CA LYS A 138 -18.48 -8.32 -1.44
C LYS A 138 -18.90 -6.93 -0.97
N ALA A 139 -18.63 -5.90 -1.74
CA ALA A 139 -19.01 -4.53 -1.43
C ALA A 139 -20.54 -4.40 -1.33
N SER A 140 -21.00 -3.67 -0.31
CA SER A 140 -22.42 -3.36 -0.12
C SER A 140 -22.97 -2.41 -1.18
N GLY A 141 -22.11 -1.63 -1.83
CA GLY A 141 -22.46 -0.52 -2.73
C GLY A 141 -22.90 0.75 -1.99
N LEU A 142 -22.80 0.78 -0.66
CA LEU A 142 -23.23 1.90 0.18
C LEU A 142 -22.02 2.52 0.88
N THR A 143 -21.58 3.68 0.39
CA THR A 143 -20.48 4.44 1.00
C THR A 143 -20.94 5.14 2.27
N LEU A 144 -20.30 4.80 3.37
CA LEU A 144 -20.41 5.45 4.67
C LEU A 144 -19.19 6.34 4.89
N LYS A 145 -19.37 7.41 5.68
CA LYS A 145 -18.34 8.40 5.98
C LYS A 145 -18.14 8.49 7.49
N GLN A 146 -16.90 8.66 7.92
CA GLN A 146 -16.59 8.96 9.32
C GLN A 146 -15.34 9.83 9.42
N ASP A 147 -15.11 10.34 10.61
CA ASP A 147 -13.94 11.13 10.95
C ASP A 147 -12.68 10.25 10.96
N HIS A 148 -11.53 10.87 10.69
CA HIS A 148 -10.23 10.23 10.77
C HIS A 148 -9.28 11.15 11.54
N LEU A 149 -8.67 10.66 12.61
CA LEU A 149 -7.69 11.42 13.42
C LEU A 149 -8.18 12.82 13.82
N GLY A 150 -9.45 12.93 14.23
CA GLY A 150 -10.07 14.18 14.66
C GLY A 150 -10.46 15.13 13.51
N LYS A 151 -10.34 14.70 12.26
CA LYS A 151 -10.76 15.46 11.07
C LYS A 151 -12.04 14.87 10.47
N ALA A 152 -13.00 15.75 10.19
CA ALA A 152 -14.31 15.37 9.70
C ALA A 152 -14.28 14.69 8.32
N GLU A 153 -15.07 13.62 8.16
CA GLU A 153 -15.30 12.90 6.90
C GLU A 153 -14.03 12.52 6.11
N LYS A 154 -12.96 12.14 6.82
CA LYS A 154 -11.69 11.74 6.21
C LYS A 154 -11.58 10.25 5.93
N THR A 155 -12.55 9.44 6.36
CA THR A 155 -12.64 8.01 6.05
C THR A 155 -13.91 7.74 5.27
N TYR A 156 -13.78 7.18 4.07
CA TYR A 156 -14.92 6.61 3.34
C TYR A 156 -14.79 5.10 3.38
N TYR A 157 -15.89 4.39 3.61
CA TYR A 157 -15.87 2.94 3.71
C TYR A 157 -17.18 2.28 3.25
N GLN A 158 -17.09 1.03 2.82
CA GLN A 158 -18.24 0.16 2.57
C GLN A 158 -18.10 -1.12 3.38
N LYS A 159 -19.23 -1.64 3.89
CA LYS A 159 -19.27 -2.97 4.50
C LYS A 159 -19.06 -4.05 3.45
N LEU A 160 -18.36 -5.12 3.85
CA LEU A 160 -18.13 -6.28 3.00
C LEU A 160 -19.03 -7.45 3.44
N ASP A 161 -19.99 -7.79 2.60
CA ASP A 161 -20.83 -8.97 2.77
C ASP A 161 -20.02 -10.25 2.55
N GLY A 162 -20.20 -11.24 3.43
CA GLY A 162 -19.43 -12.48 3.38
C GLY A 162 -17.93 -12.26 3.61
N PHE A 163 -17.57 -11.26 4.42
CA PHE A 163 -16.20 -10.97 4.78
C PHE A 163 -15.50 -12.21 5.35
N THR A 164 -14.39 -12.59 4.71
CA THR A 164 -13.61 -13.78 5.04
C THR A 164 -12.15 -13.38 5.21
N LYS A 165 -11.60 -13.62 6.39
CA LYS A 165 -10.16 -13.51 6.65
C LYS A 165 -9.48 -14.80 6.19
N LEU A 166 -8.32 -14.65 5.56
CA LEU A 166 -7.50 -15.79 5.18
C LEU A 166 -6.64 -16.21 6.37
N ASN A 167 -6.48 -17.52 6.56
CA ASN A 167 -5.56 -18.04 7.57
C ASN A 167 -4.11 -17.67 7.23
N ASP A 168 -3.76 -17.81 5.95
CA ASP A 168 -2.48 -17.42 5.39
C ASP A 168 -2.68 -16.38 4.28
N ALA A 169 -1.85 -15.34 4.29
CA ALA A 169 -1.90 -14.32 3.26
C ALA A 169 -1.52 -14.89 1.89
N LEU A 170 -2.28 -14.55 0.84
CA LEU A 170 -1.88 -14.84 -0.53
C LEU A 170 -0.81 -13.82 -0.95
N VAL A 171 0.45 -14.22 -0.82
CA VAL A 171 1.63 -13.38 -1.09
C VAL A 171 1.67 -12.87 -2.54
N PRO A 172 2.35 -11.74 -2.85
CA PRO A 172 2.39 -11.16 -4.19
C PRO A 172 2.77 -12.14 -5.30
N LYS A 173 3.73 -13.04 -5.06
CA LYS A 173 4.10 -14.10 -6.01
C LYS A 173 2.97 -15.09 -6.29
N GLY A 174 2.15 -15.38 -5.29
CA GLY A 174 0.96 -16.21 -5.44
C GLY A 174 -0.10 -15.52 -6.28
N ILE A 175 -0.35 -14.22 -6.02
CA ILE A 175 -1.29 -13.40 -6.79
C ILE A 175 -0.89 -13.37 -8.27
N THR A 176 0.37 -13.04 -8.57
CA THR A 176 0.85 -12.97 -9.95
C THR A 176 0.82 -14.32 -10.66
N ARG A 177 1.08 -15.42 -9.94
CA ARG A 177 0.94 -16.79 -10.47
C ARG A 177 -0.51 -17.11 -10.84
N VAL A 178 -1.47 -16.79 -9.97
CA VAL A 178 -2.90 -17.07 -10.21
C VAL A 178 -3.44 -16.26 -11.38
N LEU A 179 -3.02 -15.00 -11.50
CA LEU A 179 -3.48 -14.12 -12.57
C LEU A 179 -2.69 -14.29 -13.88
N GLY A 180 -1.45 -14.79 -13.81
CA GLY A 180 -0.55 -14.91 -14.95
C GLY A 180 0.06 -13.58 -15.41
N ARG A 181 0.01 -12.54 -14.58
CA ARG A 181 0.52 -11.19 -14.88
C ARG A 181 1.03 -10.50 -13.61
N ASN A 182 1.87 -9.49 -13.78
CA ASN A 182 2.32 -8.63 -12.68
C ASN A 182 1.30 -7.54 -12.39
N ILE A 183 1.14 -7.19 -11.11
CA ILE A 183 0.21 -6.15 -10.64
C ILE A 183 0.95 -5.20 -9.72
N LYS A 184 0.74 -3.90 -9.93
CA LYS A 184 1.28 -2.86 -9.06
C LYS A 184 0.34 -2.65 -7.87
N PHE A 185 0.65 -3.22 -6.72
CA PHE A 185 -0.12 -3.08 -5.48
C PHE A 185 0.15 -1.77 -4.71
N VAL A 186 0.79 -0.79 -5.36
CA VAL A 186 1.18 0.47 -4.73
C VAL A 186 -0.02 1.41 -4.59
N GLN A 187 -1.04 1.25 -5.43
CA GLN A 187 -2.24 2.10 -5.39
C GLN A 187 -3.21 1.69 -4.27
N VAL A 188 -3.99 2.67 -3.80
CA VAL A 188 -5.07 2.42 -2.82
C VAL A 188 -6.09 1.43 -3.35
N LEU A 189 -6.58 1.60 -4.59
CA LEU A 189 -7.57 0.73 -5.20
C LEU A 189 -7.16 0.39 -6.63
N THR A 190 -7.09 -0.90 -6.95
CA THR A 190 -6.73 -1.44 -8.26
C THR A 190 -7.84 -2.35 -8.78
N GLY A 191 -8.35 -2.10 -9.99
CA GLY A 191 -9.32 -2.98 -10.64
C GLY A 191 -8.69 -4.22 -11.25
N LEU A 192 -9.40 -5.35 -11.25
CA LEU A 192 -8.98 -6.62 -11.83
C LEU A 192 -10.03 -7.15 -12.80
N HIS A 193 -9.70 -7.27 -14.08
CA HIS A 193 -10.60 -7.90 -15.07
C HIS A 193 -10.69 -9.43 -14.88
N ASP A 194 -9.65 -10.03 -14.31
CA ASP A 194 -9.43 -11.46 -14.12
C ASP A 194 -9.56 -11.90 -12.65
N GLY A 195 -10.14 -11.05 -11.79
CA GLY A 195 -10.24 -11.28 -10.36
C GLY A 195 -11.09 -12.49 -9.96
N GLU A 196 -11.93 -13.02 -10.86
CA GLU A 196 -12.63 -14.28 -10.64
C GLU A 196 -11.68 -15.46 -10.40
N LYS A 197 -10.49 -15.46 -11.00
CA LYS A 197 -9.48 -16.51 -10.80
C LYS A 197 -8.97 -16.49 -9.36
N LEU A 198 -8.72 -15.31 -8.82
CA LEU A 198 -8.33 -15.14 -7.42
C LEU A 198 -9.43 -15.61 -6.47
N LEU A 199 -10.69 -15.20 -6.71
CA LEU A 199 -11.79 -15.64 -5.85
C LEU A 199 -11.97 -17.15 -5.86
N LYS A 200 -11.82 -17.81 -7.02
CA LYS A 200 -11.86 -19.28 -7.12
C LYS A 200 -10.72 -19.92 -6.35
N GLU A 201 -9.51 -19.36 -6.41
CA GLU A 201 -8.36 -19.90 -5.68
C GLU A 201 -8.50 -19.75 -4.16
N LEU A 202 -8.95 -18.58 -3.70
CA LEU A 202 -9.13 -18.29 -2.27
C LEU A 202 -10.26 -19.10 -1.62
N ARG A 203 -11.17 -19.68 -2.41
CA ARG A 203 -12.25 -20.55 -1.92
C ARG A 203 -11.88 -22.04 -1.84
N LYS A 204 -10.73 -22.43 -2.40
CA LYS A 204 -10.27 -23.83 -2.36
C LYS A 204 -9.48 -24.16 -1.10
N GLY A 205 -8.90 -23.15 -0.46
CA GLY A 205 -8.22 -23.27 0.84
C GLY A 205 -9.18 -23.02 1.98
#